data_AF-A0A9E1IHL8-F1
#
_entry.id   AF-A0A9E1IHL8-F1
#
_cell.length_a   1.000
_cell.length_b   1.000
_cell.length_c   1.000
_cell.angle_alpha   90.00
_cell.angle_beta   90.00
_cell.angle_gamma   90.00
#
_symmetry.space_group_name_H-M   'P 1'
#
loop_
_entity.id
_entity.type
_entity.pdbx_description
1 polymer ?
#
loop_
_entity_poly.entity_id
_entity_poly.type
_entity_poly.pdbx_seq_one_letter_code
_entity_poly.pdbx_strand_id
1 'polypeptide(L)'
;MIIRSLALAFFFLFTAVGALAQQPADPEEEVVEEEVIPDVLLGKYPESVRQAGETWADAWRATPRLVSLKSPDETLDIRTQLQDRIKLLGEKRFSNREWKGYWELQITTAQALAEEMKKADADLDQLAGIEAWIELANKKVANQDKYFDAIQKERDALKERLEATLESKIPEGDEISTTLDPNPYEKRSIHLAELEHRIEVQEHNRRQVESEVTFIKSQLESDRVLSDALKKDLELAKEELKISLSQENDETHWGQLWQEVAVKSRSKVEKLDDESDYGGARERSRMVELGLAESQIEFRTARISDLNVQYEKDGSIGLWLVATWETILQWAKNSAWKIVIGLFFVYLGMRVALRMTARGVRIILERTDDDPDSDDDGDQRRETLADVFSGVLRIAIYIVGGLIALEQ
;
A
#
# COMPACT_ATOMS: atom_id res chain seq x y z
N MET A 1 17.97 -66.42 -28.04
CA MET A 1 18.27 -67.64 -27.26
C MET A 1 17.27 -67.67 -26.09
N ILE A 2 15.99 -67.89 -26.37
CA ILE A 2 15.25 -69.18 -26.29
C ILE A 2 15.46 -69.94 -24.96
N ILE A 3 14.48 -69.77 -24.06
CA ILE A 3 13.65 -70.76 -23.31
C ILE A 3 14.30 -72.11 -22.89
N ARG A 4 14.03 -72.50 -21.62
CA ARG A 4 13.62 -73.84 -21.07
C ARG A 4 14.47 -74.23 -19.86
N SER A 5 13.93 -74.30 -18.64
CA SER A 5 12.97 -75.29 -18.07
C SER A 5 13.63 -76.60 -17.62
N LEU A 6 13.24 -77.02 -16.41
CA LEU A 6 13.29 -78.37 -15.82
C LEU A 6 14.70 -78.87 -15.43
N ALA A 7 14.91 -79.74 -14.45
CA ALA A 7 14.21 -80.28 -13.29
C ALA A 7 15.10 -81.44 -12.80
N LEU A 8 14.76 -81.98 -11.63
CA LEU A 8 15.11 -83.31 -11.12
C LEU A 8 16.48 -83.54 -10.44
N ALA A 9 16.30 -83.98 -9.20
CA ALA A 9 16.87 -85.19 -8.60
C ALA A 9 18.24 -85.07 -7.93
N PHE A 10 18.20 -85.21 -6.59
CA PHE A 10 19.04 -86.19 -5.94
C PHE A 10 18.27 -86.90 -4.83
N PHE A 11 18.29 -88.23 -4.91
CA PHE A 11 17.58 -89.18 -4.07
C PHE A 11 18.63 -89.95 -3.25
N PHE A 12 18.17 -90.50 -2.12
CA PHE A 12 18.66 -91.68 -1.40
C PHE A 12 19.48 -91.56 -0.09
N LEU A 13 18.77 -91.93 0.99
CA LEU A 13 19.00 -93.09 1.90
C LEU A 13 19.98 -92.94 3.07
N PHE A 14 19.42 -92.95 4.29
CA PHE A 14 19.91 -93.83 5.35
C PHE A 14 18.77 -94.24 6.30
N THR A 15 18.55 -95.54 6.41
CA THR A 15 17.63 -96.25 7.32
C THR A 15 18.42 -96.90 8.46
N ALA A 16 17.90 -96.87 9.70
CA ALA A 16 17.60 -98.05 10.56
C ALA A 16 17.53 -97.64 12.06
N VAL A 17 16.35 -97.74 12.71
CA VAL A 17 15.77 -98.86 13.50
C VAL A 17 16.06 -98.75 15.01
N GLY A 18 14.97 -98.64 15.79
CA GLY A 18 14.91 -98.85 17.24
C GLY A 18 13.46 -99.08 17.69
N ALA A 19 13.15 -100.30 18.13
CA ALA A 19 11.85 -100.92 18.39
C ALA A 19 11.25 -100.50 19.77
N LEU A 20 9.95 -100.12 19.87
CA LEU A 20 8.74 -100.89 20.26
C LEU A 20 8.34 -100.83 21.75
N ALA A 21 7.16 -100.23 22.04
CA ALA A 21 6.24 -100.62 23.12
C ALA A 21 4.85 -99.94 22.93
N GLN A 22 3.79 -100.75 22.79
CA GLN A 22 2.35 -100.40 22.94
C GLN A 22 1.99 -100.43 24.45
N GLN A 23 1.09 -99.62 25.04
CA GLN A 23 -0.39 -99.49 24.92
C GLN A 23 -0.87 -98.60 26.14
N PRO A 24 -2.17 -98.27 26.42
CA PRO A 24 -3.34 -97.77 25.66
C PRO A 24 -3.99 -96.44 26.20
N ALA A 25 -4.82 -95.81 25.35
CA ALA A 25 -6.07 -95.02 25.51
C ALA A 25 -6.44 -94.14 26.76
N ASP A 26 -6.77 -92.87 26.42
CA ASP A 26 -7.82 -91.92 26.91
C ASP A 26 -7.81 -91.27 28.31
N PRO A 27 -8.40 -90.06 28.52
CA PRO A 27 -9.32 -89.32 27.63
C PRO A 27 -9.00 -87.83 27.35
N GLU A 28 -9.54 -87.36 26.21
CA GLU A 28 -10.08 -86.02 25.92
C GLU A 28 -9.63 -84.85 26.84
N GLU A 29 -8.54 -84.17 26.48
CA GLU A 29 -8.39 -82.75 26.78
C GLU A 29 -9.13 -81.96 25.70
N GLU A 30 -10.23 -81.35 26.11
CA GLU A 30 -10.95 -80.32 25.37
C GLU A 30 -9.99 -79.15 25.15
N VAL A 31 -9.27 -79.19 24.02
CA VAL A 31 -8.50 -78.06 23.52
C VAL A 31 -9.54 -77.01 23.16
N VAL A 32 -9.75 -76.04 24.07
CA VAL A 32 -10.36 -74.77 23.72
C VAL A 32 -9.45 -74.18 22.65
N GLU A 33 -9.83 -74.36 21.38
CA GLU A 33 -9.24 -73.63 20.27
C GLU A 33 -9.40 -72.15 20.61
N GLU A 34 -8.31 -71.55 21.08
CA GLU A 34 -8.19 -70.11 21.20
C GLU A 34 -8.40 -69.58 19.78
N GLU A 35 -9.60 -69.07 19.52
CA GLU A 35 -9.98 -68.54 18.22
C GLU A 35 -8.93 -67.49 17.88
N VAL A 36 -8.03 -67.84 16.93
CA VAL A 36 -6.97 -66.94 16.47
C VAL A 36 -7.68 -65.85 15.71
N ILE A 37 -8.14 -64.83 16.44
CA ILE A 37 -8.75 -63.66 15.84
C ILE A 37 -7.65 -63.06 14.97
N PRO A 38 -7.85 -62.95 13.64
CA PRO A 38 -6.87 -62.30 12.79
C PRO A 38 -6.55 -60.93 13.38
N ASP A 39 -5.28 -60.55 13.34
CA ASP A 39 -4.83 -59.26 13.86
C ASP A 39 -5.41 -58.16 12.95
N VAL A 40 -6.57 -57.63 13.35
CA VAL A 40 -7.31 -56.53 12.72
C VAL A 40 -7.38 -55.36 13.71
N LEU A 41 -7.69 -54.16 13.21
CA LEU A 41 -7.87 -52.99 14.06
C LEU A 41 -8.85 -53.30 15.21
N LEU A 42 -8.39 -53.10 16.45
CA LEU A 42 -9.18 -53.39 17.65
C LEU A 42 -9.62 -54.89 17.74
N GLY A 43 -8.80 -55.82 17.25
CA GLY A 43 -9.10 -57.26 17.12
C GLY A 43 -9.60 -57.97 18.39
N LYS A 44 -9.31 -57.43 19.58
CA LYS A 44 -9.84 -57.92 20.87
C LYS A 44 -11.32 -57.58 21.14
N TYR A 45 -11.95 -56.76 20.29
CA TYR A 45 -13.30 -56.23 20.50
C TYR A 45 -14.35 -56.81 19.53
N PRO A 46 -15.65 -56.66 19.85
CA PRO A 46 -16.74 -57.08 18.98
C PRO A 46 -16.66 -56.46 17.59
N GLU A 47 -17.26 -57.13 16.61
CA GLU A 47 -17.27 -56.71 15.21
C GLU A 47 -17.80 -55.28 15.00
N SER A 48 -18.77 -54.82 15.80
CA SER A 48 -19.29 -53.44 15.68
C SER A 48 -18.24 -52.39 16.03
N VAL A 49 -17.39 -52.65 17.03
CA VAL A 49 -16.26 -51.79 17.40
C VAL A 49 -15.19 -51.80 16.31
N ARG A 50 -14.87 -52.98 15.75
CA ARG A 50 -13.88 -53.10 14.66
C ARG A 50 -14.32 -52.33 13.41
N GLN A 51 -15.57 -52.48 13.00
CA GLN A 51 -16.13 -51.76 11.85
C GLN A 51 -16.15 -50.24 12.07
N ALA A 52 -16.53 -49.79 13.27
CA ALA A 52 -16.49 -48.37 13.61
C ALA A 52 -15.04 -47.84 13.61
N GLY A 53 -14.09 -48.66 14.09
CA GLY A 53 -12.65 -48.38 14.08
C GLY A 53 -12.12 -48.18 12.66
N GLU A 54 -12.40 -49.12 11.76
CA GLU A 54 -11.98 -49.03 10.35
C GLU A 54 -12.64 -47.84 9.65
N THR A 55 -13.92 -47.58 9.91
CA THR A 55 -14.63 -46.42 9.36
C THR A 55 -13.98 -45.10 9.79
N TRP A 56 -13.60 -44.99 11.07
CA TRP A 56 -12.86 -43.83 11.58
C TRP A 56 -11.46 -43.72 10.95
N ALA A 57 -10.72 -44.83 10.86
CA ALA A 57 -9.39 -44.87 10.28
C ALA A 57 -9.39 -44.48 8.79
N ASP A 58 -10.35 -44.98 8.01
CA ASP A 58 -10.51 -44.63 6.60
C ASP A 58 -10.89 -43.17 6.41
N ALA A 59 -11.79 -42.65 7.24
CA ALA A 59 -12.11 -41.22 7.26
C ALA A 59 -10.87 -40.38 7.62
N TRP A 60 -10.01 -40.86 8.51
CA TRP A 60 -8.78 -40.16 8.88
C TRP A 60 -7.79 -40.14 7.71
N ARG A 61 -7.59 -41.27 7.03
CA ARG A 61 -6.69 -41.41 5.87
C ARG A 61 -7.14 -40.54 4.68
N ALA A 62 -8.43 -40.23 4.55
CA ALA A 62 -8.99 -39.32 3.56
C ALA A 62 -8.67 -37.82 3.85
N THR A 63 -7.45 -37.54 4.27
CA THR A 63 -7.00 -36.19 4.65
C THR A 63 -6.90 -35.26 3.42
N PRO A 64 -7.47 -34.04 3.47
CA PRO A 64 -7.31 -33.02 2.41
C PRO A 64 -5.87 -32.51 2.28
N ARG A 65 -5.56 -31.83 1.16
CA ARG A 65 -4.24 -31.19 0.97
C ARG A 65 -4.16 -29.87 1.75
N LEU A 66 -3.00 -29.61 2.38
CA LEU A 66 -2.68 -28.32 2.98
C LEU A 66 -2.26 -27.34 1.87
N VAL A 67 -2.95 -26.20 1.79
CA VAL A 67 -2.54 -25.07 0.94
C VAL A 67 -1.79 -24.06 1.80
N SER A 68 -0.60 -23.64 1.39
CA SER A 68 0.18 -22.61 2.12
C SER A 68 -0.18 -21.21 1.65
N LEU A 69 -0.15 -20.25 2.58
CA LEU A 69 -0.30 -18.81 2.29
C LEU A 69 1.03 -18.10 2.03
N LYS A 70 2.16 -18.82 1.94
CA LYS A 70 3.47 -18.23 1.58
C LYS A 70 3.41 -17.67 0.15
N SER A 71 3.78 -16.41 -0.01
CA SER A 71 3.89 -15.80 -1.34
C SER A 71 5.21 -16.20 -2.00
N PRO A 72 5.22 -16.56 -3.30
CA PRO A 72 6.44 -17.01 -3.98
C PRO A 72 7.45 -15.88 -4.29
N ASP A 73 7.05 -14.60 -4.30
CA ASP A 73 7.99 -13.49 -4.53
C ASP A 73 7.40 -12.13 -4.11
N GLU A 74 8.17 -11.29 -3.41
CA GLU A 74 7.79 -9.92 -2.99
C GLU A 74 8.36 -8.84 -3.93
N THR A 75 9.04 -9.24 -5.01
CA THR A 75 9.72 -8.34 -5.96
C THR A 75 8.83 -7.83 -7.11
N LEU A 76 7.56 -8.24 -7.14
CA LEU A 76 6.61 -7.93 -8.22
C LEU A 76 5.95 -6.55 -8.07
N ASP A 77 5.39 -6.01 -9.14
CA ASP A 77 4.54 -4.80 -9.10
C ASP A 77 3.34 -4.98 -8.14
N ILE A 78 2.94 -3.90 -7.45
CA ILE A 78 1.90 -3.89 -6.41
C ILE A 78 0.61 -4.53 -6.92
N ARG A 79 0.24 -4.25 -8.18
CA ARG A 79 -0.95 -4.83 -8.81
C ARG A 79 -0.87 -6.36 -8.88
N THR A 80 0.26 -6.88 -9.36
CA THR A 80 0.49 -8.32 -9.49
C THR A 80 0.51 -8.99 -8.12
N GLN A 81 1.14 -8.35 -7.13
CA GLN A 81 1.14 -8.85 -5.75
C GLN A 81 -0.29 -8.96 -5.17
N LEU A 82 -1.13 -7.93 -5.37
CA LEU A 82 -2.52 -7.94 -4.91
C LEU A 82 -3.33 -9.05 -5.59
N GLN A 83 -3.16 -9.24 -6.91
CA GLN A 83 -3.86 -10.27 -7.67
C GLN A 83 -3.46 -11.68 -7.24
N ASP A 84 -2.16 -11.94 -7.09
CA ASP A 84 -1.64 -13.24 -6.64
C ASP A 84 -2.11 -13.55 -5.23
N ARG A 85 -2.10 -12.55 -4.33
CA ARG A 85 -2.62 -12.71 -2.97
C ARG A 85 -4.11 -13.04 -2.95
N ILE A 86 -4.93 -12.34 -3.73
CA ILE A 86 -6.37 -12.61 -3.85
C ILE A 86 -6.61 -14.05 -4.33
N LYS A 87 -5.81 -14.52 -5.29
CA LYS A 87 -5.90 -15.89 -5.81
C LYS A 87 -5.55 -16.91 -4.73
N LEU A 88 -4.42 -16.74 -4.05
CA LEU A 88 -3.97 -17.63 -2.96
C LEU A 88 -4.99 -17.68 -1.81
N LEU A 89 -5.57 -16.53 -1.43
CA LEU A 89 -6.66 -16.47 -0.45
C LEU A 89 -7.92 -17.20 -0.93
N GLY A 90 -8.23 -17.10 -2.21
CA GLY A 90 -9.30 -17.87 -2.85
C GLY A 90 -9.09 -19.37 -2.70
N GLU A 91 -7.90 -19.87 -3.08
CA GLU A 91 -7.52 -21.28 -2.98
C GLU A 91 -7.53 -21.78 -1.52
N LYS A 92 -6.97 -20.99 -0.58
CA LYS A 92 -6.99 -21.30 0.85
C LYS A 92 -8.41 -21.36 1.41
N ARG A 93 -9.32 -20.49 0.96
CA ARG A 93 -10.73 -20.54 1.37
C ARG A 93 -11.40 -21.86 0.99
N PHE A 94 -11.15 -22.37 -0.22
CA PHE A 94 -11.68 -23.67 -0.65
C PHE A 94 -11.07 -24.80 0.19
N SER A 95 -9.75 -24.78 0.37
CA SER A 95 -9.05 -25.75 1.22
C SER A 95 -9.60 -25.76 2.65
N ASN A 96 -9.83 -24.60 3.28
CA ASN A 96 -10.39 -24.53 4.63
C ASN A 96 -11.79 -25.14 4.73
N ARG A 97 -12.62 -25.01 3.69
CA ARG A 97 -13.93 -25.66 3.65
C ARG A 97 -13.81 -27.18 3.59
N GLU A 98 -12.87 -27.70 2.81
CA GLU A 98 -12.57 -29.13 2.78
C GLU A 98 -12.05 -29.63 4.12
N TRP A 99 -11.17 -28.86 4.77
CA TRP A 99 -10.67 -29.16 6.11
C TRP A 99 -11.77 -29.13 7.17
N LYS A 100 -12.72 -28.20 7.10
CA LYS A 100 -13.89 -28.19 7.97
C LYS A 100 -14.71 -29.47 7.81
N GLY A 101 -15.07 -29.82 6.57
CA GLY A 101 -15.81 -31.05 6.29
C GLY A 101 -15.07 -32.32 6.74
N TYR A 102 -13.75 -32.35 6.59
CA TYR A 102 -12.91 -33.43 7.12
C TYR A 102 -13.03 -33.54 8.64
N TRP A 103 -12.90 -32.44 9.39
CA TRP A 103 -13.00 -32.48 10.85
C TRP A 103 -14.43 -32.77 11.35
N GLU A 104 -15.46 -32.33 10.64
CA GLU A 104 -16.85 -32.72 10.92
C GLU A 104 -17.08 -34.23 10.72
N LEU A 105 -16.48 -34.80 9.68
CA LEU A 105 -16.49 -36.25 9.46
C LEU A 105 -15.75 -36.98 10.58
N GLN A 106 -14.58 -36.47 10.99
CA GLN A 106 -13.81 -37.02 12.12
C GLN A 106 -14.60 -37.01 13.43
N ILE A 107 -15.34 -35.94 13.73
CA ILE A 107 -16.22 -35.89 14.91
C ILE A 107 -17.25 -37.02 14.84
N THR A 108 -17.93 -37.14 13.70
CA THR A 108 -19.03 -38.10 13.52
C THR A 108 -18.55 -39.54 13.63
N THR A 109 -17.45 -39.89 12.95
CA THR A 109 -16.93 -41.27 12.97
C THR A 109 -16.27 -41.63 14.29
N ALA A 110 -15.57 -40.69 14.94
CA ALA A 110 -14.98 -40.91 16.26
C ALA A 110 -16.05 -41.04 17.36
N GLN A 111 -17.15 -40.26 17.29
CA GLN A 111 -18.28 -40.41 18.20
C GLN A 111 -18.93 -41.80 18.09
N ALA A 112 -19.18 -42.26 16.86
CA ALA A 112 -19.70 -43.61 16.63
C ALA A 112 -18.78 -44.69 17.21
N LEU A 113 -17.47 -44.57 17.00
CA LEU A 113 -16.48 -45.47 17.59
C LEU A 113 -16.50 -45.43 19.13
N ALA A 114 -16.51 -44.24 19.73
CA ALA A 114 -16.57 -44.09 21.19
C ALA A 114 -17.83 -44.71 21.79
N GLU A 115 -18.99 -44.56 21.13
CA GLU A 115 -20.25 -45.18 21.56
C GLU A 115 -20.19 -46.70 21.53
N GLU A 116 -19.66 -47.29 20.45
CA GLU A 116 -19.48 -48.75 20.35
C GLU A 116 -18.47 -49.27 21.37
N MET A 117 -17.36 -48.55 21.57
CA MET A 117 -16.36 -48.87 22.60
C MET A 117 -16.95 -48.85 24.01
N LYS A 118 -17.82 -47.88 24.33
CA LYS A 118 -18.54 -47.83 25.62
C LYS A 118 -19.49 -49.02 25.82
N LYS A 119 -20.20 -49.44 24.77
CA LYS A 119 -21.10 -50.61 24.82
C LYS A 119 -20.33 -51.91 25.05
N ALA A 120 -19.12 -52.00 24.49
CA ALA A 120 -18.24 -53.16 24.59
C ALA A 120 -17.34 -53.17 25.84
N ASP A 121 -17.52 -52.21 26.77
CA ASP A 121 -16.66 -52.01 27.95
C ASP A 121 -15.17 -51.97 27.59
N ALA A 122 -14.86 -51.13 26.59
CA ALA A 122 -13.51 -51.02 26.08
C ALA A 122 -12.53 -50.43 27.10
N ASP A 123 -11.25 -50.72 26.85
CA ASP A 123 -10.11 -50.18 27.55
C ASP A 123 -10.24 -48.66 27.71
N LEU A 124 -10.21 -48.21 28.97
CA LEU A 124 -10.42 -46.82 29.36
C LEU A 124 -9.41 -45.89 28.70
N ASP A 125 -8.17 -46.34 28.48
CA ASP A 125 -7.12 -45.50 27.88
C ASP A 125 -7.39 -45.30 26.38
N GLN A 126 -7.87 -46.32 25.68
CA GLN A 126 -8.24 -46.23 24.26
C GLN A 126 -9.49 -45.37 24.06
N LEU A 127 -10.48 -45.52 24.94
CA LEU A 127 -11.68 -44.70 24.92
C LEU A 127 -11.36 -43.22 25.19
N ALA A 128 -10.52 -42.94 26.20
CA ALA A 128 -10.10 -41.58 26.52
C ALA A 128 -9.33 -40.92 25.37
N GLY A 129 -8.50 -41.68 24.64
CA GLY A 129 -7.82 -41.20 23.44
C GLY A 129 -8.78 -40.73 22.35
N ILE A 130 -9.86 -41.49 22.11
CA ILE A 130 -10.88 -41.13 21.12
C ILE A 130 -11.76 -39.97 21.59
N GLU A 131 -12.11 -39.89 22.87
CA GLU A 131 -12.81 -38.73 23.41
C GLU A 131 -11.97 -37.44 23.30
N ALA A 132 -10.67 -37.52 23.56
CA ALA A 132 -9.75 -36.41 23.33
C ALA A 132 -9.66 -36.02 21.84
N TRP A 133 -9.69 -37.00 20.93
CA TRP A 133 -9.73 -36.75 19.48
C TRP A 133 -11.01 -36.01 19.06
N ILE A 134 -12.16 -36.38 19.62
CA ILE A 134 -13.45 -35.69 19.38
C ILE A 134 -13.37 -34.24 19.85
N GLU A 135 -12.85 -33.99 21.05
CA GLU A 135 -12.69 -32.63 21.58
C GLU A 135 -11.75 -31.79 20.68
N LEU A 136 -10.63 -32.38 20.26
CA LEU A 136 -9.70 -31.75 19.33
C LEU A 136 -10.37 -31.38 18.00
N ALA A 137 -11.12 -32.32 17.40
CA ALA A 137 -11.78 -32.09 16.13
C ALA A 137 -12.82 -30.96 16.22
N ASN A 138 -13.57 -30.86 17.32
CA ASN A 138 -14.46 -29.73 17.60
C ASN A 138 -13.72 -28.39 17.66
N LYS A 139 -12.59 -28.34 18.38
CA LYS A 139 -11.74 -27.14 18.45
C LYS A 139 -11.21 -26.74 17.07
N LYS A 140 -10.84 -27.72 16.24
CA LYS A 140 -10.36 -27.47 14.87
C LYS A 140 -11.46 -26.92 13.96
N VAL A 141 -12.68 -27.48 14.00
CA VAL A 141 -13.85 -26.93 13.27
C VAL A 141 -14.10 -25.47 13.66
N ALA A 142 -14.13 -25.18 14.97
CA ALA A 142 -14.33 -23.80 15.45
C ALA A 142 -13.21 -22.84 15.01
N ASN A 143 -11.97 -23.31 14.90
CA ASN A 143 -10.87 -22.50 14.37
C ASN A 143 -10.99 -22.26 12.85
N GLN A 144 -11.48 -23.24 12.09
CA GLN A 144 -11.70 -23.10 10.63
C GLN A 144 -12.70 -22.00 10.29
N ASP A 145 -13.75 -21.82 11.09
CA ASP A 145 -14.74 -20.75 10.89
C ASP A 145 -14.12 -19.36 11.07
N LYS A 146 -13.27 -19.19 12.11
CA LYS A 146 -12.53 -17.93 12.31
C LYS A 146 -11.60 -17.61 11.15
N TYR A 147 -10.92 -18.63 10.62
CA TYR A 147 -10.09 -18.46 9.43
C TYR A 147 -10.90 -18.05 8.21
N PHE A 148 -12.06 -18.66 8.00
CA PHE A 148 -12.89 -18.37 6.83
C PHE A 148 -13.30 -16.89 6.80
N ASP A 149 -13.78 -16.38 7.92
CA ASP A 149 -14.17 -14.98 8.07
C ASP A 149 -12.98 -14.03 7.84
N ALA A 150 -11.80 -14.38 8.39
CA ALA A 150 -10.59 -13.58 8.23
C ALA A 150 -10.09 -13.54 6.77
N ILE A 151 -10.06 -14.70 6.10
CA ILE A 151 -9.67 -14.80 4.68
C ILE A 151 -10.64 -14.03 3.80
N GLN A 152 -11.95 -14.10 4.09
CA GLN A 152 -12.95 -13.37 3.32
C GLN A 152 -12.78 -11.86 3.47
N LYS A 153 -12.61 -11.36 4.71
CA LYS A 153 -12.34 -9.95 4.98
C LYS A 153 -11.07 -9.45 4.28
N GLU A 154 -9.96 -10.20 4.36
CA GLU A 154 -8.70 -9.81 3.70
C GLU A 154 -8.92 -9.70 2.18
N ARG A 155 -9.55 -10.71 1.59
CA ARG A 155 -9.77 -10.76 0.15
C ARG A 155 -10.65 -9.62 -0.34
N ASP A 156 -11.73 -9.32 0.38
CA ASP A 156 -12.67 -8.28 -0.02
C ASP A 156 -12.02 -6.88 0.10
N ALA A 157 -11.23 -6.64 1.14
CA ALA A 157 -10.42 -5.42 1.27
C ALA A 157 -9.34 -5.28 0.17
N LEU A 158 -8.68 -6.39 -0.20
CA LEU A 158 -7.69 -6.39 -1.28
C LEU A 158 -8.31 -6.11 -2.65
N LYS A 159 -9.54 -6.60 -2.90
CA LYS A 159 -10.28 -6.30 -4.13
C LYS A 159 -10.64 -4.81 -4.21
N GLU A 160 -11.13 -4.24 -3.12
CA GLU A 160 -11.46 -2.81 -3.06
C GLU A 160 -10.23 -1.94 -3.34
N ARG A 161 -9.06 -2.29 -2.79
CA ARG A 161 -7.80 -1.58 -3.12
C ARG A 161 -7.41 -1.72 -4.59
N LEU A 162 -7.55 -2.92 -5.15
CA LEU A 162 -7.24 -3.15 -6.55
C LEU A 162 -8.12 -2.29 -7.46
N GLU A 163 -9.42 -2.16 -7.13
CA GLU A 163 -10.37 -1.28 -7.83
C GLU A 163 -9.97 0.20 -7.66
N ALA A 164 -9.67 0.66 -6.44
CA ALA A 164 -9.23 2.03 -6.18
C ALA A 164 -7.93 2.40 -6.92
N THR A 165 -7.00 1.44 -7.05
CA THR A 165 -5.74 1.63 -7.79
C THR A 165 -5.96 1.74 -9.30
N LEU A 166 -7.02 1.10 -9.83
CA LEU A 166 -7.39 1.20 -11.24
C LEU A 166 -8.09 2.53 -11.57
N GLU A 167 -8.74 3.15 -10.58
CA GLU A 167 -9.50 4.39 -10.75
C GLU A 167 -8.69 5.67 -10.49
N SER A 168 -7.53 5.59 -9.82
CA SER A 168 -6.71 6.76 -9.52
C SER A 168 -6.04 7.31 -10.79
N LYS A 169 -6.64 8.33 -11.40
CA LYS A 169 -5.96 9.20 -12.38
C LYS A 169 -5.17 10.27 -11.64
N ILE A 170 -3.88 10.37 -11.97
CA ILE A 170 -3.03 11.50 -11.59
C ILE A 170 -3.62 12.75 -12.27
N PRO A 171 -3.79 13.87 -11.57
CA PRO A 171 -4.07 15.15 -12.22
C PRO A 171 -2.84 15.51 -13.07
N GLU A 172 -2.97 15.43 -14.40
CA GLU A 172 -2.01 16.08 -15.29
C GLU A 172 -2.16 17.59 -15.08
N GLY A 173 -1.13 18.22 -14.49
CA GLY A 173 -1.10 19.67 -14.37
C GLY A 173 -0.84 20.31 -15.72
N ASP A 174 -1.63 21.32 -16.09
CA ASP A 174 -1.37 22.15 -17.26
C ASP A 174 -0.02 22.89 -17.09
N GLU A 175 0.83 22.90 -18.12
CA GLU A 175 2.07 23.66 -18.11
C GLU A 175 1.78 25.15 -17.86
N ILE A 176 2.42 25.73 -16.84
CA ILE A 176 2.32 27.16 -16.53
C ILE A 176 2.95 27.95 -17.68
N SER A 177 2.12 28.63 -18.47
CA SER A 177 2.56 29.40 -19.64
C SER A 177 3.41 30.61 -19.24
N THR A 178 4.68 30.62 -19.66
CA THR A 178 5.61 31.75 -19.42
C THR A 178 5.77 32.62 -20.67
N THR A 179 5.66 33.94 -20.51
CA THR A 179 5.97 34.93 -21.56
C THR A 179 7.48 35.18 -21.68
N LEU A 180 7.94 35.54 -22.88
CA LEU A 180 9.35 35.88 -23.17
C LEU A 180 9.64 37.31 -22.68
N ASP A 181 10.05 37.44 -21.41
CA ASP A 181 10.37 38.68 -20.66
C ASP A 181 9.18 39.30 -19.85
N PRO A 182 8.74 38.61 -18.78
CA PRO A 182 7.60 39.05 -17.98
C PRO A 182 7.93 40.29 -17.15
N ASN A 183 6.94 41.19 -17.04
CA ASN A 183 7.05 42.34 -16.15
C ASN A 183 7.09 41.90 -14.66
N PRO A 184 7.53 42.75 -13.71
CA PRO A 184 7.64 42.37 -12.30
C PRO A 184 6.34 41.85 -11.65
N TYR A 185 5.17 42.31 -12.09
CA TYR A 185 3.88 41.80 -11.62
C TYR A 185 3.56 40.42 -12.19
N GLU A 186 3.86 40.18 -13.47
CA GLU A 186 3.72 38.88 -14.13
C GLU A 186 4.65 37.84 -13.50
N LYS A 187 5.90 38.22 -13.18
CA LYS A 187 6.84 37.35 -12.44
C LYS A 187 6.27 36.93 -11.09
N ARG A 188 5.66 37.88 -10.37
CA ARG A 188 5.01 37.60 -9.09
C ARG A 188 3.78 36.71 -9.25
N SER A 189 2.92 36.95 -10.23
CA SER A 189 1.72 36.12 -10.44
C SER A 189 2.08 34.70 -10.86
N ILE A 190 3.08 34.53 -11.73
CA ILE A 190 3.60 33.21 -12.11
C ILE A 190 4.18 32.49 -10.89
N HIS A 191 4.94 33.19 -10.05
CA HIS A 191 5.50 32.61 -8.82
C HIS A 191 4.42 32.19 -7.82
N LEU A 192 3.37 33.00 -7.64
CA LEU A 192 2.24 32.63 -6.77
C LEU A 192 1.45 31.44 -7.34
N ALA A 193 1.23 31.39 -8.65
CA ALA A 193 0.58 30.26 -9.32
C ALA A 193 1.42 28.97 -9.20
N GLU A 194 2.75 29.07 -9.29
CA GLU A 194 3.66 27.95 -9.05
C GLU A 194 3.60 27.47 -7.59
N LEU A 195 3.57 28.38 -6.62
CA LEU A 195 3.42 28.01 -5.21
C LEU A 195 2.08 27.32 -4.94
N GLU A 196 0.99 27.84 -5.50
CA GLU A 196 -0.34 27.24 -5.42
C GLU A 196 -0.36 25.84 -6.03
N HIS A 197 0.19 25.68 -7.23
CA HIS A 197 0.31 24.37 -7.88
C HIS A 197 1.12 23.38 -7.02
N ARG A 198 2.25 23.81 -6.43
CA ARG A 198 3.04 22.96 -5.54
C ARG A 198 2.28 22.57 -4.28
N ILE A 199 1.46 23.47 -3.72
CA ILE A 199 0.58 23.15 -2.59
C ILE A 199 -0.43 22.07 -3.00
N GLU A 200 -1.12 22.26 -4.12
CA GLU A 200 -2.11 21.31 -4.64
C GLU A 200 -1.50 19.91 -4.87
N VAL A 201 -0.30 19.85 -5.47
CA VAL A 201 0.42 18.59 -5.69
C VAL A 201 0.76 17.91 -4.35
N GLN A 202 1.23 18.67 -3.35
CA GLN A 202 1.53 18.11 -2.03
C GLN A 202 0.27 17.64 -1.31
N GLU A 203 -0.85 18.36 -1.42
CA GLU A 203 -2.13 17.96 -0.85
C GLU A 203 -2.71 16.71 -1.51
N HIS A 204 -2.59 16.59 -2.83
CA HIS A 204 -2.96 15.39 -3.56
C HIS A 204 -2.14 14.19 -3.09
N ASN A 205 -0.81 14.34 -3.06
CA ASN A 205 0.08 13.29 -2.58
C ASN A 205 -0.18 12.92 -1.11
N ARG A 206 -0.51 13.89 -0.24
CA ARG A 206 -0.88 13.61 1.15
C ARG A 206 -2.14 12.74 1.22
N ARG A 207 -3.20 13.11 0.47
CA ARG A 207 -4.45 12.34 0.41
C ARG A 207 -4.23 10.91 -0.08
N GLN A 208 -3.34 10.71 -1.05
CA GLN A 208 -2.97 9.38 -1.50
C GLN A 208 -2.32 8.56 -0.37
N VAL A 209 -1.32 9.11 0.33
CA VAL A 209 -0.67 8.41 1.45
C VAL A 209 -1.64 8.17 2.62
N GLU A 210 -2.57 9.10 2.91
CA GLU A 210 -3.64 8.90 3.90
C GLU A 210 -4.54 7.70 3.55
N SER A 211 -4.86 7.53 2.27
CA SER A 211 -5.61 6.37 1.77
C SER A 211 -4.79 5.07 1.92
N GLU A 212 -3.48 5.13 1.64
CA GLU A 212 -2.56 4.00 1.82
C GLU A 212 -2.45 3.59 3.29
N VAL A 213 -2.36 4.55 4.22
CA VAL A 213 -2.34 4.29 5.67
C VAL A 213 -3.63 3.60 6.12
N THR A 214 -4.78 4.08 5.67
CA THR A 214 -6.08 3.47 6.00
C THR A 214 -6.12 2.02 5.53
N PHE A 215 -5.62 1.78 4.32
CA PHE A 215 -5.52 0.44 3.78
C PHE A 215 -4.55 -0.45 4.57
N ILE A 216 -3.33 0.01 4.86
CA ILE A 216 -2.32 -0.75 5.61
C ILE A 216 -2.88 -1.13 6.99
N LYS A 217 -3.60 -0.21 7.66
CA LYS A 217 -4.27 -0.48 8.94
C LYS A 217 -5.30 -1.60 8.83
N SER A 218 -6.18 -1.56 7.83
CA SER A 218 -7.14 -2.64 7.56
C SER A 218 -6.44 -3.97 7.28
N GLN A 219 -5.34 -3.94 6.53
CA GLN A 219 -4.57 -5.14 6.20
C GLN A 219 -3.88 -5.74 7.44
N LEU A 220 -3.35 -4.89 8.32
CA LEU A 220 -2.76 -5.30 9.60
C LEU A 220 -3.79 -5.93 10.52
N GLU A 221 -4.99 -5.37 10.60
CA GLU A 221 -6.09 -5.97 11.39
C GLU A 221 -6.42 -7.37 10.87
N SER A 222 -6.56 -7.52 9.56
CA SER A 222 -6.81 -8.82 8.95
C SER A 222 -5.66 -9.82 9.17
N ASP A 223 -4.42 -9.36 9.03
CA ASP A 223 -3.22 -10.17 9.25
C ASP A 223 -3.13 -10.68 10.69
N ARG A 224 -3.49 -9.85 11.67
CA ARG A 224 -3.54 -10.26 13.08
C ARG A 224 -4.52 -11.40 13.31
N VAL A 225 -5.73 -11.29 12.76
CA VAL A 225 -6.73 -12.36 12.89
C VAL A 225 -6.24 -13.66 12.24
N LEU A 226 -5.59 -13.58 11.07
CA LEU A 226 -5.01 -14.75 10.40
C LEU A 226 -3.83 -15.35 11.18
N SER A 227 -2.96 -14.50 11.72
CA SER A 227 -1.81 -14.90 12.55
C SER A 227 -2.27 -15.60 13.82
N ASP A 228 -3.30 -15.08 14.49
CA ASP A 228 -3.87 -15.70 15.68
C ASP A 228 -4.54 -17.05 15.37
N ALA A 229 -5.23 -17.14 14.23
CA ALA A 229 -5.78 -18.41 13.76
C ALA A 229 -4.70 -19.45 13.40
N LEU A 230 -3.56 -19.01 12.84
CA LEU A 230 -2.36 -19.83 12.57
C LEU A 230 -1.70 -20.34 13.84
N LYS A 231 -1.47 -19.47 14.82
CA LYS A 231 -0.98 -19.88 16.13
C LYS A 231 -1.92 -20.89 16.77
N LYS A 232 -3.24 -20.66 16.68
CA LYS A 232 -4.21 -21.61 17.22
C LYS A 232 -4.18 -22.95 16.50
N ASP A 233 -4.02 -22.97 15.18
CA ASP A 233 -3.89 -24.22 14.42
C ASP A 233 -2.62 -25.00 14.78
N LEU A 234 -1.51 -24.28 15.01
CA LEU A 234 -0.26 -24.86 15.52
C LEU A 234 -0.44 -25.48 16.92
N GLU A 235 -1.11 -24.79 17.84
CA GLU A 235 -1.45 -25.35 19.17
C GLU A 235 -2.27 -26.63 19.02
N LEU A 236 -3.31 -26.61 18.18
CA LEU A 236 -4.16 -27.77 17.94
C LEU A 236 -3.42 -28.89 17.19
N ALA A 237 -2.40 -28.59 16.39
CA ALA A 237 -1.55 -29.61 15.78
C ALA A 237 -0.59 -30.25 16.80
N LYS A 238 -0.11 -29.47 17.77
CA LYS A 238 0.67 -29.99 18.92
C LYS A 238 -0.20 -30.86 19.84
N GLU A 239 -1.47 -30.49 20.04
CA GLU A 239 -2.45 -31.31 20.78
C GLU A 239 -2.74 -32.63 20.04
N GLU A 240 -2.90 -32.59 18.71
CA GLU A 240 -3.02 -33.77 17.83
C GLU A 240 -1.83 -34.73 17.99
N LEU A 241 -0.61 -34.19 17.97
CA LEU A 241 0.62 -34.97 18.19
C LEU A 241 0.67 -35.57 19.60
N LYS A 242 0.24 -34.81 20.62
CA LYS A 242 0.21 -35.30 22.01
C LYS A 242 -0.76 -36.47 22.18
N ILE A 243 -1.97 -36.36 21.61
CA ILE A 243 -2.99 -37.43 21.68
C ILE A 243 -2.45 -38.68 20.98
N SER A 244 -1.89 -38.54 19.78
CA SER A 244 -1.37 -39.68 19.02
C SER A 244 -0.20 -40.39 19.70
N LEU A 245 0.77 -39.65 20.22
CA LEU A 245 1.88 -40.24 20.99
C LEU A 245 1.41 -40.97 22.25
N SER A 246 0.31 -40.53 22.88
CA SER A 246 -0.24 -41.19 24.07
C SER A 246 -0.96 -42.52 23.76
N GLN A 247 -1.28 -42.76 22.48
CA GLN A 247 -2.02 -43.92 22.01
C GLN A 247 -1.17 -44.88 21.14
N GLU A 248 0.07 -44.50 20.85
CA GLU A 248 1.06 -45.31 20.13
C GLU A 248 1.54 -46.46 21.05
N ASN A 249 0.98 -47.66 20.86
CA ASN A 249 1.35 -48.88 21.57
C ASN A 249 1.94 -49.90 20.59
N ASP A 250 3.10 -50.48 20.90
CA ASP A 250 4.05 -50.96 19.88
C ASP A 250 3.67 -52.25 19.13
N GLU A 251 2.63 -53.00 19.55
CA GLU A 251 2.33 -54.33 18.96
C GLU A 251 0.91 -54.52 18.41
N THR A 252 0.03 -53.52 18.48
CA THR A 252 -1.36 -53.65 18.00
C THR A 252 -1.61 -52.85 16.72
N HIS A 253 -2.51 -53.30 15.84
CA HIS A 253 -2.97 -52.51 14.69
C HIS A 253 -3.51 -51.12 15.11
N TRP A 254 -4.08 -51.02 16.31
CA TRP A 254 -4.49 -49.74 16.90
C TRP A 254 -3.31 -48.80 17.13
N GLY A 255 -2.26 -49.29 17.79
CA GLY A 255 -1.07 -48.49 18.06
C GLY A 255 -0.29 -48.15 16.79
N GLN A 256 -0.25 -49.05 15.78
CA GLN A 256 0.32 -48.76 14.46
C GLN A 256 -0.43 -47.64 13.74
N LEU A 257 -1.78 -47.62 13.81
CA LEU A 257 -2.57 -46.52 13.27
C LEU A 257 -2.22 -45.19 13.97
N TRP A 258 -2.13 -45.18 15.30
CA TRP A 258 -1.74 -43.98 16.05
C TRP A 258 -0.30 -43.53 15.81
N GLN A 259 0.62 -44.46 15.54
CA GLN A 259 1.95 -44.16 15.06
C GLN A 259 1.91 -43.42 13.70
N GLU A 260 1.08 -43.89 12.76
CA GLU A 260 0.88 -43.20 11.48
C GLU A 260 0.32 -41.77 11.69
N VAL A 261 -0.62 -41.62 12.62
CA VAL A 261 -1.14 -40.31 13.04
C VAL A 261 -0.02 -39.43 13.59
N ALA A 262 0.78 -39.94 14.54
CA ALA A 262 1.86 -39.19 15.18
C ALA A 262 2.91 -38.70 14.16
N VAL A 263 3.29 -39.56 13.21
CA VAL A 263 4.23 -39.20 12.14
C VAL A 263 3.68 -38.07 11.27
N LYS A 264 2.41 -38.15 10.84
CA LYS A 264 1.78 -37.09 10.03
C LYS A 264 1.61 -35.80 10.82
N SER A 265 1.17 -35.88 12.09
CA SER A 265 0.99 -34.72 12.95
C SER A 265 2.32 -34.02 13.23
N ARG A 266 3.43 -34.75 13.40
CA ARG A 266 4.77 -34.17 13.56
C ARG A 266 5.17 -33.33 12.34
N SER A 267 5.06 -33.90 11.13
CA SER A 267 5.35 -33.15 9.89
C SER A 267 4.43 -31.93 9.71
N LYS A 268 3.18 -32.02 10.16
CA LYS A 268 2.23 -30.90 10.12
C LYS A 268 2.61 -29.79 11.10
N VAL A 269 3.03 -30.12 12.32
CA VAL A 269 3.51 -29.15 13.31
C VAL A 269 4.68 -28.35 12.75
N GLU A 270 5.68 -29.01 12.17
CA GLU A 270 6.84 -28.33 11.56
C GLU A 270 6.43 -27.33 10.46
N LYS A 271 5.54 -27.75 9.55
CA LYS A 271 5.05 -26.88 8.47
C LYS A 271 4.26 -25.67 8.98
N LEU A 272 3.45 -25.86 10.02
CA LEU A 272 2.65 -24.78 10.62
C LEU A 272 3.51 -23.83 11.45
N ASP A 273 4.57 -24.31 12.08
CA ASP A 273 5.55 -23.49 12.81
C ASP A 273 6.22 -22.52 11.83
N ASP A 274 6.72 -23.03 10.70
CA ASP A 274 7.30 -22.25 9.61
C ASP A 274 6.32 -21.23 8.98
N GLU A 275 5.03 -21.55 8.92
CA GLU A 275 3.99 -20.66 8.38
C GLU A 275 3.59 -19.58 9.40
N SER A 276 3.55 -19.92 10.68
CA SER A 276 3.33 -19.00 11.79
C SER A 276 4.45 -17.95 11.88
N ASP A 277 5.70 -18.37 11.77
CA ASP A 277 6.86 -17.47 11.78
C ASP A 277 6.86 -16.50 10.60
N TYR A 278 6.52 -17.01 9.41
CA TYR A 278 6.34 -16.17 8.22
C TYR A 278 5.20 -15.15 8.41
N GLY A 279 4.07 -15.57 8.99
CA GLY A 279 2.96 -14.67 9.34
C GLY A 279 3.39 -13.55 10.29
N GLY A 280 4.17 -13.88 11.31
CA GLY A 280 4.73 -12.89 12.24
C GLY A 280 5.73 -11.93 11.59
N ALA A 281 6.56 -12.41 10.66
CA ALA A 281 7.47 -11.55 9.90
C ALA A 281 6.72 -10.57 8.99
N ARG A 282 5.64 -11.03 8.34
CA ARG A 282 4.78 -10.20 7.50
C ARG A 282 4.11 -9.09 8.29
N GLU A 283 3.54 -9.40 9.46
CA GLU A 283 2.94 -8.40 10.34
C GLU A 283 3.97 -7.32 10.73
N ARG A 284 5.19 -7.72 11.09
CA ARG A 284 6.28 -6.79 11.42
C ARG A 284 6.66 -5.89 10.24
N SER A 285 6.78 -6.46 9.03
CA SER A 285 7.07 -5.68 7.82
C SER A 285 6.01 -4.60 7.59
N ARG A 286 4.73 -4.97 7.70
CA ARG A 286 3.62 -4.02 7.51
C ARG A 286 3.54 -2.95 8.59
N MET A 287 3.95 -3.24 9.82
CA MET A 287 4.07 -2.20 10.84
C MET A 287 5.17 -1.18 10.51
N VAL A 288 6.27 -1.61 9.88
CA VAL A 288 7.32 -0.71 9.38
C VAL A 288 6.78 0.14 8.23
N GLU A 289 6.09 -0.47 7.26
CA GLU A 289 5.43 0.25 6.16
C GLU A 289 4.45 1.30 6.67
N LEU A 290 3.63 0.95 7.67
CA LEU A 290 2.71 1.88 8.30
C LEU A 290 3.45 3.08 8.91
N GLY A 291 4.52 2.83 9.67
CA GLY A 291 5.32 3.90 10.27
C GLY A 291 5.97 4.82 9.23
N LEU A 292 6.45 4.25 8.12
CA LEU A 292 6.99 5.03 7.00
C LEU A 292 5.91 5.89 6.33
N ALA A 293 4.71 5.35 6.10
CA ALA A 293 3.60 6.08 5.50
C ALA A 293 3.08 7.20 6.42
N GLU A 294 2.97 6.94 7.73
CA GLU A 294 2.60 7.98 8.71
C GLU A 294 3.66 9.09 8.78
N SER A 295 4.95 8.74 8.74
CA SER A 295 6.03 9.73 8.65
C SER A 295 5.97 10.56 7.36
N GLN A 296 5.58 9.95 6.24
CA GLN A 296 5.39 10.65 4.97
C GLN A 296 4.24 11.66 5.01
N ILE A 297 3.16 11.37 5.73
CA ILE A 297 2.04 12.30 5.95
C ILE A 297 2.50 13.48 6.80
N GLU A 298 3.24 13.23 7.87
CA GLU A 298 3.78 14.29 8.73
C GLU A 298 4.71 15.23 7.94
N PHE A 299 5.64 14.65 7.17
CA PHE A 299 6.54 15.41 6.29
C PHE A 299 5.77 16.27 5.28
N ARG A 300 4.77 15.72 4.61
CA ARG A 300 3.95 16.46 3.63
C ARG A 300 3.13 17.55 4.29
N THR A 301 2.58 17.29 5.48
CA THR A 301 1.83 18.29 6.24
C THR A 301 2.71 19.47 6.63
N ALA A 302 3.93 19.20 7.13
CA ALA A 302 4.92 20.24 7.40
C ALA A 302 5.30 21.01 6.13
N ARG A 303 5.46 20.32 5.00
CA ARG A 303 5.81 20.94 3.72
C ARG A 303 4.69 21.84 3.17
N ILE A 304 3.44 21.40 3.24
CA ILE A 304 2.27 22.22 2.87
C ILE A 304 2.21 23.47 3.74
N SER A 305 2.44 23.32 5.06
CA SER A 305 2.49 24.48 5.96
C SER A 305 3.58 25.48 5.58
N ASP A 306 4.80 25.01 5.26
CA ASP A 306 5.91 25.87 4.82
C ASP A 306 5.59 26.59 3.49
N LEU A 307 5.00 25.88 2.52
CA LEU A 307 4.56 26.47 1.26
C LEU A 307 3.45 27.51 1.45
N ASN A 308 2.48 27.26 2.34
CA ASN A 308 1.43 28.24 2.68
C ASN A 308 2.01 29.50 3.32
N VAL A 309 2.97 29.35 4.25
CA VAL A 309 3.67 30.51 4.84
C VAL A 309 4.43 31.30 3.76
N GLN A 310 5.07 30.63 2.81
CA GLN A 310 5.72 31.29 1.67
C GLN A 310 4.71 32.00 0.76
N TYR A 311 3.60 31.36 0.45
CA TYR A 311 2.52 31.94 -0.34
C TYR A 311 1.94 33.19 0.33
N GLU A 312 1.66 33.15 1.63
CA GLU A 312 1.18 34.31 2.39
C GLU A 312 2.20 35.44 2.43
N LYS A 313 3.48 35.11 2.65
CA LYS A 313 4.57 36.09 2.68
C LYS A 313 4.76 36.78 1.32
N ASP A 314 4.78 36.02 0.24
CA ASP A 314 4.97 36.54 -1.13
C ASP A 314 3.68 37.19 -1.67
N GLY A 315 2.54 36.77 -1.15
CA GLY A 315 1.21 37.34 -1.30
C GLY A 315 1.02 38.69 -0.58
N SER A 316 1.87 38.99 0.41
CA SER A 316 1.72 40.16 1.27
C SER A 316 1.93 41.51 0.54
N ILE A 317 1.32 42.56 1.12
CA ILE A 317 1.38 43.94 0.62
C ILE A 317 2.84 44.46 0.56
N GLY A 318 3.73 43.96 1.44
CA GLY A 318 5.13 44.35 1.49
C GLY A 318 5.90 44.01 0.21
N LEU A 319 5.77 42.77 -0.30
CA LEU A 319 6.40 42.39 -1.57
C LEU A 319 5.70 43.00 -2.79
N TRP A 320 4.39 43.23 -2.71
CA TRP A 320 3.67 43.99 -3.75
C TRP A 320 4.25 45.39 -3.91
N LEU A 321 4.54 46.10 -2.80
CA LEU A 321 5.18 47.42 -2.82
C LEU A 321 6.59 47.38 -3.41
N VAL A 322 7.36 46.31 -3.18
CA VAL A 322 8.67 46.12 -3.81
C VAL A 322 8.53 45.96 -5.32
N ALA A 323 7.59 45.14 -5.80
CA ALA A 323 7.31 45.00 -7.23
C ALA A 323 6.83 46.31 -7.87
N THR A 324 6.04 47.11 -7.15
CA THR A 324 5.66 48.46 -7.56
C THR A 324 6.88 49.37 -7.68
N TRP A 325 7.78 49.35 -6.69
CA TRP A 325 9.00 50.15 -6.70
C TRP A 325 9.96 49.73 -7.82
N GLU A 326 10.14 48.43 -8.06
CA GLU A 326 10.93 47.92 -9.18
C GLU A 326 10.35 48.32 -10.53
N THR A 327 9.02 48.28 -10.67
CA THR A 327 8.34 48.75 -11.89
C THR A 327 8.57 50.26 -12.10
N ILE A 328 8.49 51.05 -11.03
CA ILE A 328 8.78 52.50 -11.07
C ILE A 328 10.24 52.75 -11.45
N LEU A 329 11.18 51.98 -10.89
CA LEU A 329 12.60 52.09 -11.23
C LEU A 329 12.89 51.66 -12.67
N GLN A 330 12.26 50.60 -13.15
CA GLN A 330 12.39 50.13 -14.53
C GLN A 330 11.83 51.16 -15.51
N TRP A 331 10.67 51.75 -15.18
CA TRP A 331 10.12 52.88 -15.91
C TRP A 331 11.06 54.10 -15.87
N ALA A 332 11.60 54.45 -14.69
CA ALA A 332 12.50 55.58 -14.55
C ALA A 332 13.78 55.40 -15.38
N LYS A 333 14.38 54.21 -15.35
CA LYS A 333 15.57 53.87 -16.14
C LYS A 333 15.30 53.96 -17.65
N ASN A 334 14.13 53.52 -18.10
CA ASN A 334 13.83 53.41 -19.53
C ASN A 334 13.15 54.65 -20.13
N SER A 335 12.51 55.48 -19.30
CA SER A 335 11.66 56.59 -19.74
C SER A 335 11.95 57.93 -19.05
N ALA A 336 12.51 57.98 -17.83
CA ALA A 336 12.78 59.27 -17.18
C ALA A 336 13.82 60.11 -17.91
N TRP A 337 14.79 59.47 -18.58
CA TRP A 337 15.75 60.17 -19.43
C TRP A 337 15.05 60.89 -20.61
N LYS A 338 13.96 60.34 -21.14
CA LYS A 338 13.19 60.95 -22.23
C LYS A 338 12.51 62.24 -21.76
N ILE A 339 11.94 62.23 -20.56
CA ILE A 339 11.30 63.40 -19.94
C ILE A 339 12.34 64.50 -19.66
N VAL A 340 13.51 64.13 -19.11
CA VAL A 340 14.60 65.09 -18.85
C VAL A 340 15.14 65.68 -20.16
N ILE A 341 15.29 64.87 -21.20
CA ILE A 341 15.69 65.34 -22.53
C ILE A 341 14.62 66.24 -23.15
N GLY A 342 13.33 65.88 -23.03
CA GLY A 342 12.20 66.70 -23.48
C GLY A 342 12.21 68.07 -22.81
N LEU A 343 12.33 68.12 -21.49
CA LEU A 343 12.44 69.37 -20.72
C LEU A 343 13.70 70.17 -21.09
N PHE A 344 14.83 69.50 -21.33
CA PHE A 344 16.05 70.15 -21.81
C PHE A 344 15.85 70.80 -23.19
N PHE A 345 15.18 70.12 -24.12
CA PHE A 345 14.86 70.70 -25.43
C PHE A 345 13.86 71.84 -25.36
N VAL A 346 12.86 71.77 -24.48
CA VAL A 346 11.94 72.89 -24.20
C VAL A 346 12.72 74.09 -23.67
N TYR A 347 13.61 73.88 -22.69
CA TYR A 347 14.47 74.94 -22.15
C TYR A 347 15.42 75.52 -23.22
N LEU A 348 16.03 74.67 -24.06
CA LEU A 348 16.93 75.10 -25.12
C LEU A 348 16.18 75.88 -26.20
N GLY A 349 15.03 75.38 -26.65
CA GLY A 349 14.13 76.06 -27.59
C GLY A 349 13.68 77.42 -27.06
N MET A 350 13.35 77.50 -25.77
CA MET A 350 13.02 78.75 -25.10
C MET A 350 14.18 79.77 -25.13
N ARG A 351 15.40 79.32 -24.83
CA ARG A 351 16.59 80.19 -24.84
C ARG A 351 16.93 80.70 -26.25
N VAL A 352 16.67 79.88 -27.28
CA VAL A 352 16.82 80.27 -28.69
C VAL A 352 15.71 81.25 -29.10
N ALA A 353 14.45 80.98 -28.74
CA ALA A 353 13.32 81.86 -29.04
C ALA A 353 13.47 83.26 -28.41
N LEU A 354 13.95 83.32 -27.16
CA LEU A 354 14.25 84.59 -26.48
C LEU A 354 15.40 85.37 -27.15
N ARG A 355 16.42 84.68 -27.68
CA ARG A 355 17.48 85.35 -28.46
C ARG A 355 17.00 85.83 -29.83
N MET A 356 16.14 85.06 -30.50
CA MET A 356 15.57 85.42 -31.80
C MET A 356 14.63 86.62 -31.67
N THR A 357 13.78 86.67 -30.65
CA THR A 357 12.92 87.83 -30.36
C THR A 357 13.73 89.06 -29.98
N ALA A 358 14.77 88.94 -29.13
CA ALA A 358 15.66 90.06 -28.83
C ALA A 358 16.43 90.57 -30.07
N ARG A 359 16.79 89.70 -31.03
CA ARG A 359 17.36 90.10 -32.32
C ARG A 359 16.34 90.74 -33.25
N GLY A 360 15.13 90.20 -33.33
CA GLY A 360 14.05 90.74 -34.15
C GLY A 360 13.61 92.13 -33.69
N VAL A 361 13.49 92.34 -32.37
CA VAL A 361 13.21 93.65 -31.76
C VAL A 361 14.34 94.63 -32.03
N ARG A 362 15.60 94.20 -31.96
CA ARG A 362 16.76 95.06 -32.27
C ARG A 362 16.82 95.44 -33.75
N ILE A 363 16.48 94.54 -34.67
CA ILE A 363 16.41 94.82 -36.11
C ILE A 363 15.23 95.75 -36.45
N ILE A 364 14.12 95.66 -35.71
CA ILE A 364 12.98 96.58 -35.88
C ILE A 364 13.34 97.96 -35.34
N LEU A 365 13.94 98.06 -34.15
CA LEU A 365 14.43 99.33 -33.60
C LEU A 365 15.48 99.99 -34.52
N GLU A 366 16.44 99.24 -35.04
CA GLU A 366 17.50 99.73 -35.94
C GLU A 366 16.97 100.13 -37.33
N ARG A 367 15.71 99.81 -37.67
CA ARG A 367 15.04 100.22 -38.92
C ARG A 367 14.01 101.33 -38.73
N THR A 368 13.79 101.78 -37.49
CA THR A 368 12.84 102.85 -37.16
C THR A 368 13.54 104.13 -36.69
N ASP A 369 14.87 104.11 -36.55
CA ASP A 369 15.71 105.18 -35.98
C ASP A 369 16.30 106.10 -37.07
N ASP A 370 15.45 106.54 -38.01
CA ASP A 370 15.88 107.41 -39.14
C ASP A 370 14.87 108.56 -39.36
N ASP A 371 14.46 109.23 -38.27
CA ASP A 371 13.83 110.57 -38.34
C ASP A 371 14.04 111.37 -37.03
N PRO A 372 14.89 112.41 -36.99
CA PRO A 372 15.32 113.06 -35.75
C PRO A 372 14.38 114.17 -35.23
N ASP A 373 13.13 114.27 -35.66
CA ASP A 373 12.17 115.27 -35.15
C ASP A 373 10.72 114.70 -35.06
N SER A 374 10.39 113.93 -34.02
CA SER A 374 8.98 113.72 -33.61
C SER A 374 8.81 113.35 -32.13
N ASP A 375 7.70 113.81 -31.54
CA ASP A 375 7.44 113.94 -30.09
C ASP A 375 7.33 112.64 -29.25
N ASP A 376 7.87 112.73 -28.02
CA ASP A 376 8.18 111.73 -26.97
C ASP A 376 7.02 110.83 -26.45
N ASP A 377 5.75 111.14 -26.80
CA ASP A 377 4.58 110.40 -26.28
C ASP A 377 4.16 109.19 -27.16
N GLY A 378 4.59 109.17 -28.43
CA GLY A 378 4.27 108.11 -29.38
C GLY A 378 5.11 106.84 -29.20
N ASP A 379 6.37 107.01 -28.82
CA ASP A 379 7.34 105.92 -28.69
C ASP A 379 7.16 105.12 -27.41
N GLN A 380 6.83 105.77 -26.29
CA GLN A 380 6.47 105.07 -25.05
C GLN A 380 5.29 104.12 -25.21
N ARG A 381 4.27 104.50 -26.00
CA ARG A 381 3.10 103.64 -26.24
C ARG A 381 3.43 102.42 -27.10
N ARG A 382 4.34 102.56 -28.07
CA ARG A 382 4.80 101.47 -28.94
C ARG A 382 5.72 100.50 -28.19
N GLU A 383 6.60 101.03 -27.35
CA GLU A 383 7.49 100.24 -26.50
C GLU A 383 6.69 99.44 -25.45
N THR A 384 5.68 100.06 -24.83
CA THR A 384 4.77 99.38 -23.89
C THR A 384 3.92 98.29 -24.56
N LEU A 385 3.41 98.54 -25.78
CA LEU A 385 2.66 97.53 -26.54
C LEU A 385 3.55 96.35 -26.95
N ALA A 386 4.79 96.60 -27.37
CA ALA A 386 5.76 95.56 -27.69
C ALA A 386 6.12 94.70 -26.47
N ASP A 387 6.27 95.31 -25.30
CA ASP A 387 6.56 94.60 -24.06
C ASP A 387 5.37 93.77 -23.56
N VAL A 388 4.14 94.28 -23.68
CA VAL A 388 2.93 93.52 -23.33
C VAL A 388 2.73 92.33 -24.27
N PHE A 389 2.90 92.51 -25.60
CA PHE A 389 2.81 91.40 -26.55
C PHE A 389 3.92 90.36 -26.36
N SER A 390 5.14 90.79 -26.05
CA SER A 390 6.26 89.91 -25.68
C SER A 390 5.97 89.13 -24.39
N GLY A 391 5.36 89.78 -23.40
CA GLY A 391 4.92 89.15 -22.14
C GLY A 391 3.86 88.07 -22.34
N VAL A 392 2.82 88.35 -23.14
CA VAL A 392 1.74 87.39 -23.44
C VAL A 392 2.27 86.21 -24.27
N LEU A 393 3.15 86.45 -25.24
CA LEU A 393 3.76 85.39 -26.05
C LEU A 393 4.62 84.44 -25.19
N ARG A 394 5.36 84.97 -24.20
CA ARG A 394 6.13 84.14 -23.25
C ARG A 394 5.23 83.21 -22.46
N ILE A 395 4.11 83.72 -21.93
CA ILE A 395 3.15 82.92 -21.14
C ILE A 395 2.51 81.84 -22.00
N ALA A 396 2.13 82.15 -23.25
CA ALA A 396 1.58 81.16 -24.18
C ALA A 396 2.59 80.03 -24.50
N ILE A 397 3.87 80.37 -24.68
CA ILE A 397 4.94 79.38 -24.89
C ILE A 397 5.15 78.50 -23.64
N TYR A 398 5.06 79.07 -22.43
CA TYR A 398 5.13 78.30 -21.19
C TYR A 398 3.98 77.28 -21.07
N ILE A 399 2.75 77.68 -21.42
CA ILE A 399 1.57 76.81 -21.32
C ILE A 399 1.63 75.69 -22.36
N VAL A 400 1.93 76.01 -23.63
CA VAL A 400 1.98 75.02 -24.71
C VAL A 400 3.19 74.09 -24.56
N GLY A 401 4.35 74.62 -24.19
CA GLY A 401 5.56 73.80 -23.94
C GLY A 401 5.41 72.88 -22.72
N GLY A 402 4.68 73.32 -21.69
CA GLY A 402 4.35 72.48 -20.53
C GLY A 402 3.37 71.35 -20.87
N LEU A 403 2.38 71.62 -21.72
CA LEU A 403 1.40 70.61 -22.16
C LEU A 403 2.01 69.52 -23.04
N ILE A 404 2.86 69.89 -24.01
CA ILE A 404 3.51 68.91 -24.90
C ILE A 404 4.50 68.01 -24.15
N ALA A 405 5.14 68.51 -23.09
CA ALA A 405 6.06 67.73 -22.26
C ALA A 405 5.34 66.73 -21.34
N LEU A 406 4.03 66.90 -21.08
CA LEU A 406 3.21 66.00 -20.27
C LEU A 406 2.51 64.92 -21.09
N GLU A 407 2.43 65.07 -22.42
CA GLU A 407 1.73 64.17 -23.35
C GLU A 407 2.65 63.09 -23.96
N GLN A 408 3.97 63.12 -23.70
CA GLN A 408 4.95 62.13 -24.22
C GLN A 408 5.48 61.16 -23.17
#